data_AF-A0A4Z0A1P9-F1
#
_entry.id   AF-A0A4Z0A1P9-F1
#
_cell.length_a   1.000
_cell.length_b   1.000
_cell.length_c   1.000
_cell.angle_alpha   90.00
_cell.angle_beta   90.00
_cell.angle_gamma   90.00
#
_symmetry.space_group_name_H-M   'P 1'
#
loop_
_entity.id
_entity.type
_entity.pdbx_description
1 polymer ?
#
loop_
_entity_poly.entity_id
_entity_poly.type
_entity_poly.pdbx_seq_one_letter_code
_entity_poly.pdbx_strand_id
1 'polypeptide(L)'
;MSSPAPSDFSIHLVKELTDAQIDEAVALSVRSFGQAFVVKAITGGNKDLSGLFFRSIIAAGADSGAVYFANDKLTGGIIGVGVWFGPGHITDHPLP
;
A
#
# COMPACT_ATOMS: atom_id res chain seq x y z
N MET A 1 -24.83 -14.15 4.89
CA MET A 1 -23.37 -14.41 4.89
C MET A 1 -22.80 -13.72 6.11
N SER A 2 -22.36 -14.48 7.11
CA SER A 2 -21.79 -13.91 8.34
C SER A 2 -20.45 -13.24 8.00
N SER A 3 -20.25 -12.03 8.50
CA SER A 3 -18.94 -11.37 8.47
C SER A 3 -17.92 -12.32 9.12
N PRO A 4 -16.75 -12.58 8.50
CA PRO A 4 -15.72 -13.37 9.16
C PRO A 4 -15.39 -12.70 10.50
N ALA A 5 -15.15 -13.51 11.54
CA ALA A 5 -14.64 -13.02 12.82
C ALA A 5 -13.41 -12.14 12.55
N PRO A 6 -13.18 -11.03 13.28
CA PRO A 6 -11.99 -10.21 13.09
C PRO A 6 -10.77 -11.13 13.25
N SER A 7 -10.06 -11.37 12.16
CA SER A 7 -8.80 -12.11 12.17
C SER A 7 -7.87 -11.43 13.16
N ASP A 8 -7.24 -12.19 14.05
CA ASP A 8 -6.31 -11.60 15.01
C ASP A 8 -5.08 -11.09 14.23
N PHE A 9 -4.85 -9.78 14.25
CA PHE A 9 -3.80 -9.13 13.44
C PHE A 9 -2.97 -8.17 14.27
N SER A 10 -1.75 -7.89 13.79
CA SER A 10 -0.88 -6.85 14.33
C SER A 10 -0.59 -5.79 13.27
N ILE A 11 -0.62 -4.52 13.66
CA ILE A 11 -0.22 -3.41 12.79
C ILE A 11 1.16 -2.93 13.20
N HIS A 12 2.04 -2.67 12.23
CA HIS A 12 3.33 -2.08 12.48
C HIS A 12 3.76 -1.13 11.35
N LEU A 13 4.59 -0.14 11.72
CA LEU A 13 5.29 0.73 10.77
C LEU A 13 6.41 -0.06 10.10
N VAL A 14 6.49 0.01 8.78
CA VAL A 14 7.53 -0.62 7.99
C VAL A 14 8.65 0.40 7.75
N LYS A 15 9.82 0.14 8.32
CA LYS A 15 10.99 1.04 8.17
C LYS A 15 11.78 0.78 6.90
N GLU A 16 11.90 -0.49 6.53
CA GLU A 16 12.60 -0.93 5.33
C GLU A 16 11.72 -1.96 4.63
N LEU A 17 11.38 -1.69 3.37
CA LEU A 17 10.59 -2.60 2.54
C LEU A 17 11.51 -3.55 1.80
N THR A 18 11.22 -4.84 1.93
CA THR A 18 11.80 -5.86 1.03
C THR A 18 10.99 -5.94 -0.26
N ASP A 19 11.63 -6.39 -1.35
CA ASP A 19 10.94 -6.61 -2.63
C ASP A 19 9.75 -7.58 -2.48
N ALA A 20 9.90 -8.63 -1.67
CA ALA A 20 8.84 -9.60 -1.42
C ALA A 20 7.63 -8.96 -0.72
N GLN A 21 7.86 -8.08 0.25
CA GLN A 21 6.79 -7.33 0.91
C GLN A 21 6.09 -6.35 -0.03
N ILE A 22 6.84 -5.70 -0.93
CA ILE A 22 6.28 -4.83 -1.96
C ILE A 22 5.37 -5.66 -2.87
N ASP A 23 5.84 -6.79 -3.37
CA ASP A 23 5.07 -7.65 -4.28
C ASP A 23 3.80 -8.18 -3.63
N GLU A 24 3.88 -8.62 -2.37
CA GLU A 24 2.71 -9.07 -1.61
C GLU A 24 1.70 -7.93 -1.37
N ALA A 25 2.18 -6.75 -0.96
CA ALA A 25 1.35 -5.57 -0.74
C ALA A 25 0.68 -5.07 -2.02
N VAL A 26 1.39 -5.11 -3.16
CA VAL A 26 0.84 -4.79 -4.48
C VAL A 26 -0.21 -5.82 -4.88
N ALA A 27 0.06 -7.11 -4.73
CA ALA A 27 -0.90 -8.16 -5.05
C ALA A 27 -2.19 -8.04 -4.22
N LEU A 28 -2.06 -7.73 -2.92
CA LEU A 28 -3.20 -7.40 -2.05
C LEU A 28 -3.96 -6.18 -2.56
N SER A 29 -3.28 -5.09 -2.88
CA SER A 29 -3.90 -3.84 -3.33
C SER A 29 -4.64 -4.00 -4.67
N VAL A 30 -4.05 -4.71 -5.62
CA VAL A 30 -4.69 -5.04 -6.90
C VAL A 30 -5.93 -5.90 -6.69
N ARG A 31 -5.87 -6.92 -5.82
CA ARG A 31 -7.03 -7.76 -5.49
C ARG A 31 -8.16 -6.95 -4.85
N SER A 32 -7.83 -6.05 -3.93
CA SER A 32 -8.82 -5.27 -3.16
C SER A 32 -9.42 -4.12 -3.96
N PHE A 33 -8.61 -3.42 -4.77
CA PHE A 33 -8.98 -2.15 -5.39
C PHE A 33 -8.85 -2.14 -6.91
N GLY A 34 -8.36 -3.20 -7.56
CA GLY A 34 -8.08 -3.19 -9.01
C GLY A 34 -9.30 -2.93 -9.91
N GLN A 35 -10.52 -3.09 -9.40
CA GLN A 35 -11.76 -2.75 -10.10
C GLN A 35 -12.40 -1.44 -9.61
N ALA A 36 -11.78 -0.74 -8.66
CA ALA A 36 -12.27 0.53 -8.16
C ALA A 36 -12.20 1.61 -9.26
N PHE A 37 -13.19 2.49 -9.28
CA PHE A 37 -13.29 3.57 -10.27
C PHE A 37 -12.02 4.41 -10.34
N VAL A 38 -11.41 4.74 -9.19
CA VAL A 38 -10.18 5.53 -9.12
C VAL A 38 -9.01 4.87 -9.86
N VAL A 39 -8.85 3.55 -9.71
CA VAL A 39 -7.78 2.81 -10.39
C VAL A 39 -8.02 2.81 -11.89
N LYS A 40 -9.27 2.61 -12.32
CA LYS A 40 -9.65 2.71 -13.74
C LYS A 40 -9.35 4.11 -14.31
N ALA A 41 -9.65 5.17 -13.56
CA ALA A 41 -9.42 6.54 -14.00
C ALA A 41 -7.92 6.84 -14.17
N ILE A 42 -7.09 6.47 -13.19
CA ILE A 42 -5.64 6.75 -13.20
C ILE A 42 -4.93 5.91 -14.28
N THR A 43 -5.37 4.67 -14.50
CA THR A 43 -4.75 3.76 -15.48
C THR A 43 -5.29 3.93 -16.91
N GLY A 44 -6.27 4.82 -17.13
CA GLY A 44 -6.99 4.90 -18.40
C GLY A 44 -7.75 3.61 -18.76
N GLY A 45 -8.01 2.74 -17.78
CA GLY A 45 -8.61 1.42 -17.95
C GLY A 45 -7.65 0.31 -18.35
N ASN A 46 -6.34 0.58 -18.49
CA ASN A 46 -5.35 -0.46 -18.74
C ASN A 46 -5.02 -1.22 -17.44
N LYS A 47 -5.45 -2.48 -17.35
CA LYS A 47 -5.28 -3.32 -16.16
C LYS A 47 -3.81 -3.63 -15.84
N ASP A 48 -2.95 -3.67 -16.84
CA ASP A 48 -1.51 -3.95 -16.66
C ASP A 48 -0.81 -2.85 -15.87
N LEU A 49 -1.38 -1.64 -15.83
CA LEU A 49 -0.86 -0.51 -15.07
C LEU A 49 -1.30 -0.50 -13.60
N SER A 50 -2.26 -1.35 -13.20
CA SER A 50 -2.78 -1.33 -11.82
C SER A 50 -1.72 -1.74 -10.81
N GLY A 51 -0.94 -2.79 -11.13
CA GLY A 51 0.17 -3.23 -10.28
C GLY A 51 1.26 -2.17 -10.17
N LEU A 52 1.62 -1.55 -11.30
CA LEU A 52 2.61 -0.46 -11.35
C LEU A 52 2.16 0.74 -10.51
N PHE A 53 0.89 1.13 -10.61
CA PHE A 53 0.32 2.21 -9.83
C PHE A 53 0.44 1.99 -8.31
N PHE A 54 0.04 0.81 -7.81
CA PHE A 54 0.17 0.50 -6.38
C PHE A 54 1.63 0.39 -5.93
N ARG A 55 2.50 -0.19 -6.77
CA ARG A 55 3.94 -0.24 -6.50
C ARG A 55 4.52 1.16 -6.35
N SER A 56 4.14 2.09 -7.22
CA SER A 56 4.55 3.50 -7.12
C SER A 56 4.06 4.19 -5.85
N ILE A 57 2.81 3.96 -5.43
CA ILE A 57 2.29 4.54 -4.17
C ILE A 57 3.05 4.02 -2.96
N ILE A 58 3.27 2.70 -2.89
CA ILE A 58 3.99 2.08 -1.77
C ILE A 58 5.44 2.57 -1.73
N ALA A 59 6.12 2.64 -2.88
CA ALA A 59 7.48 3.16 -2.97
C ALA A 59 7.56 4.64 -2.54
N ALA A 60 6.64 5.49 -3.01
CA ALA A 60 6.58 6.89 -2.60
C ALA A 60 6.32 7.03 -1.08
N GLY A 61 5.48 6.16 -0.52
CA GLY A 61 5.23 6.10 0.92
C GLY A 61 6.45 5.70 1.73
N ALA A 62 7.30 4.81 1.20
CA ALA A 62 8.55 4.41 1.86
C ALA A 62 9.65 5.47 1.77
N ASP A 63 9.67 6.23 0.68
CA ASP A 63 10.64 7.30 0.43
C ASP A 63 10.35 8.55 1.28
N SER A 64 9.12 9.06 1.20
CA SER A 64 8.77 10.39 1.72
C SER A 64 7.50 10.39 2.61
N GLY A 65 7.02 9.22 3.01
CA GLY A 65 5.81 9.06 3.82
C GLY A 65 5.96 8.04 4.93
N ALA A 66 4.89 7.28 5.18
CA ALA A 66 4.90 6.12 6.06
C ALA A 66 4.09 4.97 5.46
N VAL A 67 4.63 3.76 5.57
CA VAL A 67 3.95 2.52 5.17
C VAL A 67 3.68 1.66 6.40
N TYR A 68 2.45 1.23 6.57
CA TYR A 68 2.01 0.34 7.63
C TYR A 68 1.50 -0.96 7.05
N PHE A 69 1.87 -2.08 7.65
CA PHE A 69 1.27 -3.38 7.35
C PHE A 69 0.43 -3.86 8.52
N ALA A 70 -0.73 -4.42 8.19
CA ALA A 70 -1.49 -5.28 9.06
C ALA A 70 -1.19 -6.72 8.66
N ASN A 71 -0.61 -7.49 9.57
CA ASN A 71 -0.27 -8.89 9.34
C ASN A 71 -1.18 -9.79 10.17
N ASP A 72 -1.66 -10.85 9.54
CA ASP A 72 -2.33 -11.94 10.22
C ASP A 72 -1.34 -12.63 11.18
N LYS A 73 -1.72 -12.79 12.45
CA LYS A 73 -0.79 -13.31 13.47
C LYS A 73 -0.44 -14.79 13.30
N LEU A 74 -1.28 -15.57 12.61
CA LEU A 74 -1.08 -17.01 12.44
C LEU A 74 -0.13 -17.29 11.28
N THR A 75 -0.33 -16.60 10.16
CA THR A 75 0.38 -16.85 8.91
C THR A 75 1.53 -15.86 8.68
N GLY A 76 1.50 -14.70 9.32
CA GLY A 76 2.41 -13.59 9.06
C GLY A 76 2.11 -12.83 7.77
N GLY A 77 1.12 -13.27 6.97
CA GLY A 77 0.79 -12.66 5.68
C GLY A 77 0.22 -11.25 5.83
N ILE A 78 0.48 -10.40 4.85
CA ILE A 78 -0.05 -9.04 4.79
C ILE A 78 -1.53 -9.10 4.40
N ILE A 79 -2.39 -8.66 5.32
CA ILE A 79 -3.84 -8.60 5.12
C ILE A 79 -4.35 -7.16 4.97
N GLY A 80 -3.50 -6.17 5.24
CA GLY A 80 -3.80 -4.75 5.05
C GLY A 80 -2.54 -3.92 4.82
N VAL A 81 -2.68 -2.88 4.01
CA VAL A 81 -1.60 -1.92 3.70
C VAL A 81 -2.16 -0.52 3.90
N GLY A 82 -1.47 0.30 4.68
CA GLY A 82 -1.74 1.73 4.84
C GLY A 82 -0.55 2.53 4.34
N VAL A 83 -0.80 3.47 3.42
CA VAL A 83 0.22 4.43 2.97
C VAL A 83 -0.25 5.82 3.35
N TRP A 84 0.61 6.55 4.07
CA TRP A 84 0.28 7.86 4.62
C TRP A 84 1.32 8.90 4.21
N PHE A 85 0.84 10.05 3.75
CA PHE A 85 1.64 11.24 3.47
C PHE A 85 1.16 12.33 4.43
N GLY A 86 1.96 12.61 5.47
CA GLY A 86 1.63 13.65 6.44
C GLY A 86 1.65 15.05 5.81
N PRO A 87 0.90 16.01 6.36
CA PRO A 87 0.97 17.39 5.89
C PRO A 87 2.36 17.97 6.13
N GLY A 88 2.96 18.52 5.06
CA GLY A 88 4.18 19.33 5.12
C GLY A 88 5.46 18.54 5.41
N HIS A 89 6.10 18.03 4.36
CA HIS A 89 7.54 18.18 4.25
C HIS A 89 7.79 19.47 3.49
N ILE A 90 8.04 20.56 4.21
CA ILE A 90 8.82 21.64 3.63
C ILE A 90 10.17 20.97 3.43
N THR A 91 10.49 20.64 2.18
CA THR A 91 11.89 20.46 1.83
C THR A 91 12.57 21.74 2.30
N ASP A 92 13.50 21.63 3.25
CA ASP A 92 14.52 22.66 3.55
C ASP A 92 15.47 22.86 2.34
N HIS A 93 14.96 22.64 1.12
CA HIS A 93 15.61 22.93 -0.11
C HIS A 93 15.20 24.36 -0.46
N PRO A 94 16.13 25.33 -0.42
CA PRO A 94 15.84 26.65 -0.97
C PRO A 94 15.50 26.45 -2.44
N LEU A 95 14.35 27.00 -2.85
CA LEU A 95 13.99 27.13 -4.26
C LEU A 95 15.07 27.98 -4.97
N PRO A 96 15.39 27.68 -6.23
CA PRO A 96 16.29 28.51 -7.03
C PRO A 96 15.76 29.93 -7.22
#